data_AF-A0AAE0EQX2-F1
#
_entry.id   AF-A0AAE0EQX2-F1
#
_cell.length_a   1.000
_cell.length_b   1.000
_cell.length_c   1.000
_cell.angle_alpha   90.00
_cell.angle_beta   90.00
_cell.angle_gamma   90.00
#
_symmetry.space_group_name_H-M   'P 1'
#
loop_
_entity.id
_entity.type
_entity.pdbx_description
1 polymer ?
#
loop_
_entity_poly.entity_id
_entity_poly.type
_entity_poly.pdbx_seq_one_letter_code
_entity_poly.pdbx_strand_id
1 'polypeptide(L)'
;MTFVTVLPAAYSLHQEGTRFSRQCPRRPHKQTKRHPSGASRRDKSSFSLATHRRGQGNDIEYPRSPCAQQEDTVEAPPSRENIYGRRDGILTAFTAGAACIYEGSSPPPASAFGIGSSLAERLEKRDLPKSVFNFPPREVVFPAWLEGTWEVKAEFAGYAFPSKAISKERLVSDPSVPGFQKLSLLFIPDVGANANYDLRFTRSDAGKVVEDRAFNVRSIVDGYYKTPGVVQAVAYNPKVEPNRCSVRLAPGASPNAERIELFSNARESETRASDGTFFLAESLRQVTLGFTREYGVAREVVTDYQHVWTFTPEEDGKVRGTLSTAGYLQPNEFLRYTSTSSVPVAGNMMDAATQPVIFFSHVLTMNRK
;
A
#
# COMPACT_ATOMS: atom_id res chain seq x y z
N MET A 1 -12.09 51.61 2.72
CA MET A 1 -12.81 50.60 3.50
C MET A 1 -13.18 49.48 2.54
N THR A 2 -12.35 48.45 2.49
CA THR A 2 -12.50 47.34 1.54
C THR A 2 -12.81 46.11 2.36
N PHE A 3 -14.00 45.56 2.18
CA PHE A 3 -14.43 44.33 2.86
C PHE A 3 -13.65 43.15 2.27
N VAL A 4 -12.82 42.52 3.10
CA VAL A 4 -12.18 41.23 2.83
C VAL A 4 -13.17 40.15 3.27
N THR A 5 -13.77 39.46 2.31
CA THR A 5 -14.59 38.28 2.56
C THR A 5 -13.67 37.08 2.71
N VAL A 6 -13.42 36.68 3.96
CA VAL A 6 -12.73 35.42 4.29
C VAL A 6 -13.72 34.28 4.09
N LEU A 7 -13.44 33.37 3.15
CA LEU A 7 -14.18 32.11 3.01
C LEU A 7 -13.62 31.08 4.02
N PRO A 8 -14.48 30.37 4.79
CA PRO A 8 -14.02 29.36 5.72
C PRO A 8 -13.87 28.00 5.00
N ALA A 9 -12.63 27.51 4.86
CA ALA A 9 -12.36 26.14 4.43
C ALA A 9 -12.36 25.18 5.63
N ALA A 10 -13.56 24.86 6.12
CA ALA A 10 -13.79 23.73 7.03
C ALA A 10 -14.76 22.77 6.33
N TYR A 11 -14.22 21.85 5.52
CA TYR A 11 -15.01 20.75 4.99
C TYR A 11 -15.09 19.64 6.04
N SER A 12 -16.09 19.76 6.91
CA SER A 12 -16.53 18.68 7.79
C SER A 12 -17.23 17.61 6.96
N LEU A 13 -16.67 16.40 6.97
CA LEU A 13 -17.30 15.22 6.38
C LEU A 13 -18.61 14.93 7.09
N HIS A 14 -19.68 14.75 6.32
CA HIS A 14 -20.89 14.13 6.82
C HIS A 14 -20.55 12.68 7.21
N GLN A 15 -20.38 12.43 8.51
CA GLN A 15 -20.15 11.10 9.05
C GLN A 15 -21.45 10.28 8.91
N GLU A 16 -21.48 9.32 7.98
CA GLU A 16 -22.41 8.19 8.09
C GLU A 16 -21.94 7.32 9.27
N GLY A 17 -22.45 7.63 10.45
CA GLY A 17 -22.16 6.89 11.68
C GLY A 17 -22.75 5.49 11.65
N THR A 18 -21.94 4.48 11.36
CA THR A 18 -22.20 3.10 11.77
C THR A 18 -20.98 2.55 12.50
N ARG A 19 -21.08 2.51 13.84
CA ARG A 19 -20.12 1.81 14.70
C ARG A 19 -20.22 0.31 14.44
N PHE A 20 -19.20 -0.29 13.85
CA PHE A 20 -19.05 -1.74 13.79
C PHE A 20 -18.56 -2.28 15.15
N SER A 21 -19.51 -2.74 15.97
CA SER A 21 -19.24 -3.59 17.13
C SER A 21 -19.07 -5.04 16.65
N ARG A 22 -17.87 -5.60 16.74
CA ARG A 22 -17.61 -7.03 16.53
C ARG A 22 -18.18 -7.84 17.71
N GLN A 23 -19.42 -8.31 17.61
CA GLN A 23 -19.90 -9.41 18.45
C GLN A 23 -19.62 -10.74 17.73
N CYS A 24 -18.80 -11.58 18.36
CA CYS A 24 -18.62 -12.98 17.96
C CYS A 24 -19.94 -13.75 18.16
N PRO A 25 -20.40 -14.55 17.17
CA PRO A 25 -21.57 -15.40 17.38
C PRO A 25 -21.22 -16.58 18.31
N ARG A 26 -21.87 -16.62 19.47
CA ARG A 26 -21.89 -17.80 20.35
C ARG A 26 -22.63 -18.94 19.65
N ARG A 27 -22.00 -20.12 19.60
CA ARG A 27 -22.59 -21.37 19.10
C ARG A 27 -23.84 -21.76 19.93
N PRO A 28 -24.91 -22.26 19.31
CA PRO A 28 -26.04 -22.80 20.05
C PRO A 28 -25.73 -24.19 20.64
N HIS A 29 -26.04 -24.34 21.92
CA HIS A 29 -26.03 -25.61 22.66
C HIS A 29 -27.11 -26.54 22.10
N LYS A 30 -26.72 -27.73 21.62
CA LYS A 30 -27.68 -28.81 21.35
C LYS A 30 -28.20 -29.38 22.67
N GLN A 31 -29.48 -29.17 22.94
CA GLN A 31 -30.24 -29.91 23.96
C GLN A 31 -30.56 -31.31 23.42
N THR A 32 -30.03 -32.36 24.06
CA THR A 32 -30.47 -33.73 23.87
C THR A 32 -31.63 -34.02 24.83
N LYS A 33 -32.82 -34.26 24.25
CA LYS A 33 -33.99 -34.81 24.96
C LYS A 33 -33.69 -36.23 25.42
N ARG A 34 -33.80 -36.49 26.72
CA ARG A 34 -33.96 -37.84 27.30
C ARG A 34 -35.43 -38.05 27.65
N HIS A 35 -35.97 -39.23 27.33
CA HIS A 35 -37.10 -39.82 28.03
C HIS A 35 -36.75 -41.25 28.50
N PRO A 36 -37.37 -41.73 29.59
CA PRO A 36 -36.90 -42.88 30.36
C PRO A 36 -37.76 -44.14 30.21
N SER A 37 -37.17 -45.30 30.49
CA SER A 37 -37.74 -46.55 31.04
C SER A 37 -36.72 -47.67 30.74
N GLY A 38 -36.48 -48.70 31.54
CA GLY A 38 -37.09 -49.17 32.77
C GLY A 38 -36.11 -50.11 33.50
N ALA A 39 -36.58 -50.60 34.65
CA ALA A 39 -35.82 -51.23 35.73
C ALA A 39 -35.21 -52.61 35.45
N SER A 40 -34.14 -52.94 36.20
CA SER A 40 -33.94 -54.20 36.98
C SER A 40 -32.48 -54.25 37.49
N ARG A 41 -32.19 -54.01 38.77
CA ARG A 41 -32.13 -54.93 39.94
C ARG A 41 -30.82 -55.75 40.04
N ARG A 42 -30.17 -55.63 41.23
CA ARG A 42 -29.09 -56.45 41.83
C ARG A 42 -27.69 -56.27 41.21
N ASP A 43 -26.57 -56.37 41.91
CA ASP A 43 -26.26 -56.57 43.32
C ASP A 43 -24.83 -56.07 43.59
N LYS A 44 -24.54 -55.94 44.87
CA LYS A 44 -23.27 -55.65 45.57
C LYS A 44 -21.99 -56.17 44.88
N SER A 45 -20.93 -55.36 44.88
CA SER A 45 -19.71 -55.65 45.65
C SER A 45 -18.61 -54.60 45.43
N SER A 46 -18.11 -54.16 46.57
CA SER A 46 -16.84 -53.49 46.83
C SER A 46 -15.63 -54.19 46.19
N PHE A 47 -14.65 -53.42 45.71
CA PHE A 47 -13.24 -53.65 46.06
C PHE A 47 -12.42 -52.37 45.84
N SER A 48 -11.79 -51.92 46.93
CA SER A 48 -10.72 -50.93 46.99
C SER A 48 -9.39 -51.69 47.06
N LEU A 49 -8.35 -51.17 46.41
CA LEU A 49 -6.92 -51.10 46.83
C LEU A 49 -6.13 -50.73 45.56
N ALA A 50 -5.51 -49.56 45.44
CA ALA A 50 -4.32 -49.07 46.12
C ALA A 50 -3.00 -49.77 45.70
N THR A 51 -2.14 -48.93 45.10
CA THR A 51 -0.66 -48.85 45.25
C THR A 51 0.31 -49.76 44.47
N HIS A 52 1.28 -49.05 43.86
CA HIS A 52 2.74 -49.23 43.88
C HIS A 52 3.48 -50.03 42.78
N ARG A 53 4.37 -49.30 42.07
CA ARG A 53 5.81 -49.56 41.74
C ARG A 53 6.11 -49.08 40.31
N ARG A 54 6.95 -48.06 40.10
CA ARG A 54 8.42 -48.08 39.96
C ARG A 54 8.95 -49.11 38.95
N GLY A 55 9.62 -48.62 37.90
CA GLY A 55 10.71 -49.32 37.23
C GLY A 55 10.83 -49.06 35.73
N GLN A 56 11.92 -48.37 35.36
CA GLN A 56 12.82 -48.64 34.21
C GLN A 56 12.17 -48.65 32.80
N GLY A 57 12.57 -47.78 31.86
CA GLY A 57 13.93 -47.63 31.36
C GLY A 57 14.15 -48.65 30.23
N ASN A 58 14.01 -48.23 28.98
CA ASN A 58 14.48 -48.96 27.81
C ASN A 58 14.72 -47.97 26.66
N ASP A 59 16.00 -47.71 26.42
CA ASP A 59 16.55 -47.14 25.21
C ASP A 59 16.30 -48.12 24.05
N ILE A 60 15.82 -47.60 22.92
CA ILE A 60 15.71 -48.35 21.67
C ILE A 60 16.76 -47.79 20.72
N GLU A 61 17.87 -48.50 20.61
CA GLU A 61 18.86 -48.34 19.54
C GLU A 61 18.27 -48.81 18.20
N TYR A 62 18.39 -47.95 17.18
CA TYR A 62 18.10 -48.33 15.79
C TYR A 62 19.40 -48.79 15.09
N PRO A 63 19.35 -49.85 14.25
CA PRO A 63 20.51 -50.36 13.56
C PRO A 63 20.97 -49.42 12.43
N ARG A 64 22.28 -49.16 12.38
CA ARG A 64 22.95 -48.48 11.26
C ARG A 64 23.12 -49.45 10.09
N SER A 65 22.53 -49.13 8.94
CA SER A 65 22.85 -49.78 7.67
C SER A 65 24.03 -49.08 6.96
N PRO A 66 24.96 -49.83 6.35
CA PRO A 66 26.08 -49.29 5.59
C PRO A 66 25.68 -49.09 4.13
N CYS A 67 25.89 -47.89 3.57
CA CYS A 67 25.84 -47.70 2.13
C CYS A 67 27.04 -46.87 1.66
N ALA A 68 27.74 -47.51 0.73
CA ALA A 68 28.83 -47.12 -0.14
C ALA A 68 29.18 -45.62 -0.26
N GLN A 69 30.47 -45.36 -0.15
CA GLN A 69 31.14 -44.18 -0.69
C GLN A 69 31.11 -44.25 -2.22
N GLN A 70 30.54 -43.23 -2.85
CA GLN A 70 30.76 -42.91 -4.26
C GLN A 70 31.19 -41.44 -4.31
N GLU A 71 32.45 -41.23 -4.68
CA GLU A 71 33.06 -39.93 -4.88
C GLU A 71 32.52 -39.33 -6.18
N ASP A 72 31.60 -38.36 -6.06
CA ASP A 72 31.21 -37.50 -7.18
C ASP A 72 31.98 -36.17 -7.08
N THR A 73 32.88 -36.01 -8.04
CA THR A 73 33.59 -34.76 -8.36
C THR A 73 32.57 -33.67 -8.71
N VAL A 74 32.38 -32.68 -7.85
CA VAL A 74 31.56 -31.49 -8.16
C VAL A 74 32.47 -30.38 -8.68
N GLU A 75 32.38 -30.17 -9.99
CA GLU A 75 32.94 -29.05 -10.75
C GLU A 75 32.41 -27.71 -10.20
N ALA A 76 33.31 -26.73 -10.03
CA ALA A 76 32.95 -25.39 -9.55
C ALA A 76 32.09 -24.64 -10.58
N PRO A 77 31.09 -23.84 -10.16
CA PRO A 77 30.29 -23.05 -11.08
C PRO A 77 31.12 -21.90 -11.70
N PRO A 78 30.97 -21.61 -13.00
CA PRO A 78 31.69 -20.52 -13.65
C PRO A 78 31.23 -19.15 -13.13
N SER A 79 32.20 -18.27 -12.93
CA SER A 79 32.04 -16.86 -12.57
C SER A 79 31.13 -16.13 -13.57
N ARG A 80 30.06 -15.51 -13.07
CA ARG A 80 29.21 -14.60 -13.85
C ARG A 80 29.92 -13.26 -14.04
N GLU A 81 30.79 -13.18 -15.04
CA GLU A 81 31.26 -11.92 -15.60
C GLU A 81 30.26 -11.39 -16.65
N ASN A 82 29.97 -10.09 -16.55
CA ASN A 82 29.63 -9.16 -17.63
C ASN A 82 28.58 -9.58 -18.68
N ILE A 83 27.30 -9.38 -18.34
CA ILE A 83 26.20 -9.19 -19.31
C ILE A 83 25.70 -7.74 -19.22
N TYR A 84 26.60 -6.77 -19.45
CA TYR A 84 26.24 -5.39 -19.78
C TYR A 84 27.21 -4.89 -20.85
N GLY A 85 26.93 -5.28 -22.09
CA GLY A 85 27.73 -4.91 -23.24
C GLY A 85 26.96 -5.09 -24.52
N ARG A 86 26.06 -4.12 -24.82
CA ARG A 86 25.62 -3.71 -26.17
C ARG A 86 24.39 -2.82 -26.06
N ARG A 87 24.61 -1.52 -25.85
CA ARG A 87 23.72 -0.44 -26.30
C ARG A 87 24.41 0.94 -26.29
N ASP A 88 25.72 0.94 -26.54
CA ASP A 88 26.44 2.14 -26.97
C ASP A 88 26.47 2.15 -28.49
N GLY A 89 25.75 3.09 -29.08
CA GLY A 89 25.72 3.28 -30.52
C GLY A 89 24.56 4.17 -30.93
N ILE A 90 24.90 5.39 -31.36
CA ILE A 90 24.05 6.44 -31.94
C ILE A 90 23.60 7.49 -30.91
N LEU A 91 24.56 8.31 -30.47
CA LEU A 91 24.30 9.67 -30.00
C LEU A 91 25.50 10.56 -30.34
N THR A 92 25.67 10.87 -31.63
CA THR A 92 26.61 11.93 -32.06
C THR A 92 26.15 12.58 -33.36
N ALA A 93 25.40 13.67 -33.26
CA ALA A 93 25.47 14.84 -34.14
C ALA A 93 24.35 15.81 -33.76
N PHE A 94 24.71 16.85 -33.01
CA PHE A 94 24.21 18.24 -33.09
C PHE A 94 24.48 18.95 -31.75
N THR A 95 25.74 19.29 -31.52
CA THR A 95 26.13 20.40 -30.66
C THR A 95 26.58 21.54 -31.56
N ALA A 96 25.82 22.63 -31.59
CA ALA A 96 26.32 24.01 -31.56
C ALA A 96 25.19 25.00 -31.82
N GLY A 97 24.98 25.93 -30.87
CA GLY A 97 24.31 27.20 -31.15
C GLY A 97 23.10 27.50 -30.28
N ALA A 98 23.33 28.07 -29.10
CA ALA A 98 22.61 29.23 -28.53
C ALA A 98 22.81 29.28 -27.01
N ALA A 99 23.84 30.02 -26.59
CA ALA A 99 23.86 30.62 -25.26
C ALA A 99 23.05 31.91 -25.34
N CYS A 100 21.82 31.91 -24.80
CA CYS A 100 21.03 33.11 -24.49
C CYS A 100 20.05 32.79 -23.35
N ILE A 101 20.22 33.50 -22.23
CA ILE A 101 19.22 33.94 -21.22
C ILE A 101 17.95 33.08 -21.09
N TYR A 102 17.83 32.35 -19.98
CA TYR A 102 16.54 31.82 -19.49
C TYR A 102 16.37 32.16 -18.01
N GLU A 103 15.81 33.34 -17.75
CA GLU A 103 15.11 33.62 -16.50
C GLU A 103 13.77 32.87 -16.50
N GLY A 104 13.50 32.10 -15.45
CA GLY A 104 12.19 32.12 -14.81
C GLY A 104 10.98 31.49 -15.52
N SER A 105 11.11 30.42 -16.31
CA SER A 105 9.96 29.54 -16.57
C SER A 105 10.32 28.08 -16.39
N SER A 106 9.89 27.52 -15.26
CA SER A 106 9.79 26.07 -15.11
C SER A 106 8.87 25.57 -16.22
N PRO A 107 9.22 24.51 -16.96
CA PRO A 107 8.29 23.92 -17.93
C PRO A 107 6.98 23.58 -17.19
N PRO A 108 5.81 23.75 -17.85
CA PRO A 108 4.55 23.36 -17.25
C PRO A 108 4.62 21.87 -16.89
N PRO A 109 4.07 21.46 -15.73
CA PRO A 109 4.04 20.06 -15.36
C PRO A 109 3.35 19.27 -16.46
N ALA A 110 4.02 18.23 -16.96
CA ALA A 110 3.43 17.34 -17.93
C ALA A 110 2.23 16.63 -17.27
N SER A 111 1.02 16.87 -17.77
CA SER A 111 -0.16 16.13 -17.32
C SER A 111 -0.05 14.69 -17.79
N ALA A 112 0.15 13.77 -16.86
CA ALA A 112 0.21 12.33 -17.14
C ALA A 112 -1.17 11.66 -17.01
N PHE A 113 -2.20 12.41 -16.59
CA PHE A 113 -3.48 11.88 -16.13
C PHE A 113 -4.72 12.50 -16.79
N GLY A 114 -4.56 13.22 -17.91
CA GLY A 114 -5.68 13.71 -18.73
C GLY A 114 -5.42 15.07 -19.39
N ILE A 115 -6.09 15.34 -20.50
CA ILE A 115 -6.02 16.64 -21.18
C ILE A 115 -7.14 17.53 -20.62
N GLY A 116 -6.81 18.63 -19.94
CA GLY A 116 -7.70 19.80 -19.84
C GLY A 116 -8.09 20.32 -18.46
N SER A 117 -7.82 19.63 -17.34
CA SER A 117 -8.15 20.12 -15.99
C SER A 117 -6.97 19.99 -15.00
N SER A 118 -6.89 20.93 -14.07
CA SER A 118 -5.86 20.93 -13.00
C SER A 118 -6.01 19.73 -12.07
N LEU A 119 -4.93 19.30 -11.42
CA LEU A 119 -4.99 18.22 -10.42
C LEU A 119 -5.88 18.61 -9.22
N ALA A 120 -5.86 19.88 -8.83
CA ALA A 120 -6.75 20.52 -7.89
C ALA A 120 -8.22 20.27 -8.22
N GLU A 121 -8.63 20.63 -9.44
CA GLU A 121 -10.02 20.48 -9.89
C GLU A 121 -10.44 19.00 -9.95
N ARG A 122 -9.54 18.13 -10.41
CA ARG A 122 -9.78 16.68 -10.44
C ARG A 122 -9.94 16.09 -9.04
N LEU A 123 -9.11 16.51 -8.10
CA LEU A 123 -9.20 16.09 -6.71
C LEU A 123 -10.54 16.55 -6.07
N GLU A 124 -10.94 17.79 -6.30
CA GLU A 124 -12.21 18.35 -5.80
C GLU A 124 -13.42 17.59 -6.34
N LYS A 125 -13.41 17.26 -7.63
CA LYS A 125 -14.46 16.46 -8.29
C LYS A 125 -14.37 14.96 -7.99
N ARG A 126 -13.27 14.50 -7.37
CA ARG A 126 -12.92 13.08 -7.20
C ARG A 126 -12.85 12.33 -8.54
N ASP A 127 -12.44 13.04 -9.58
CA ASP A 127 -12.26 12.52 -10.93
C ASP A 127 -10.78 12.19 -11.15
N LEU A 128 -10.37 11.03 -10.67
CA LEU A 128 -8.99 10.55 -10.70
C LEU A 128 -8.92 9.27 -11.53
N PRO A 129 -9.04 9.36 -12.87
CA PRO A 129 -8.96 8.19 -13.73
C PRO A 129 -7.54 7.63 -13.73
N LYS A 130 -7.44 6.31 -13.72
CA LYS A 130 -6.18 5.60 -13.84
C LYS A 130 -5.51 5.94 -15.16
N SER A 131 -4.22 6.30 -15.13
CA SER A 131 -3.44 6.43 -16.37
C SER A 131 -3.35 5.10 -17.10
N VAL A 132 -3.70 5.09 -18.39
CA VAL A 132 -3.66 3.91 -19.26
C VAL A 132 -2.24 3.67 -19.80
N PHE A 133 -1.41 4.72 -19.84
CA PHE A 133 -0.05 4.66 -20.33
C PHE A 133 0.95 4.76 -19.17
N ASN A 134 1.84 3.76 -19.09
CA ASN A 134 2.90 3.74 -18.10
C ASN A 134 4.16 4.37 -18.69
N PHE A 135 4.42 5.63 -18.34
CA PHE A 135 5.68 6.29 -18.65
C PHE A 135 6.48 6.40 -17.34
N PRO A 136 7.63 5.69 -17.20
CA PRO A 136 8.43 5.76 -16.00
C PRO A 136 8.69 7.23 -15.59
N PRO A 137 8.11 7.70 -14.48
CA PRO A 137 8.20 9.10 -14.11
C PRO A 137 9.60 9.42 -13.60
N ARG A 138 10.02 10.67 -13.83
CA ARG A 138 11.22 11.22 -13.20
C ARG A 138 11.01 11.40 -11.69
N GLU A 139 12.10 11.64 -10.97
CA GLU A 139 12.06 12.09 -9.58
C GLU A 139 11.27 13.41 -9.47
N VAL A 140 10.47 13.53 -8.41
CA VAL A 140 9.64 14.72 -8.14
C VAL A 140 10.46 15.75 -7.40
N VAL A 141 10.33 17.00 -7.85
CA VAL A 141 10.90 18.16 -7.17
C VAL A 141 9.82 18.79 -6.31
N PHE A 142 10.07 18.88 -5.01
CA PHE A 142 9.18 19.52 -4.05
C PHE A 142 9.52 21.00 -3.87
N PRO A 143 8.57 21.83 -3.43
CA PRO A 143 8.86 23.21 -3.06
C PRO A 143 9.95 23.33 -1.99
N ALA A 144 10.75 24.40 -2.05
CA ALA A 144 11.87 24.62 -1.13
C ALA A 144 11.44 24.66 0.34
N TRP A 145 10.24 25.16 0.64
CA TRP A 145 9.71 25.27 1.99
C TRP A 145 9.35 23.92 2.64
N LEU A 146 9.28 22.81 1.87
CA LEU A 146 9.10 21.47 2.42
C LEU A 146 10.40 20.82 2.91
N GLU A 147 11.56 21.39 2.60
CA GLU A 147 12.86 20.84 3.04
C GLU A 147 12.89 20.59 4.56
N GLY A 148 13.48 19.49 5.00
CA GLY A 148 13.62 19.14 6.42
C GLY A 148 12.83 17.90 6.82
N THR A 149 12.80 17.64 8.12
CA THR A 149 12.03 16.54 8.72
C THR A 149 10.81 17.10 9.44
N TRP A 150 9.68 16.45 9.24
CA TRP A 150 8.37 16.87 9.70
C TRP A 150 7.76 15.76 10.54
N GLU A 151 7.35 16.08 11.76
CA GLU A 151 6.44 15.23 12.53
C GLU A 151 5.04 15.36 11.94
N VAL A 152 4.48 14.23 11.49
CA VAL A 152 3.17 14.15 10.85
C VAL A 152 2.18 13.42 11.74
N LYS A 153 1.06 14.08 12.02
CA LYS A 153 -0.14 13.46 12.54
C LYS A 153 -1.11 13.22 11.39
N ALA A 154 -1.37 11.95 11.07
CA ALA A 154 -2.31 11.52 10.05
C ALA A 154 -3.61 11.03 10.68
N GLU A 155 -4.72 11.65 10.31
CA GLU A 155 -6.05 11.33 10.83
C GLU A 155 -6.96 10.85 9.69
N PHE A 156 -7.57 9.68 9.87
CA PHE A 156 -8.51 9.17 8.89
C PHE A 156 -9.74 10.08 8.82
N ALA A 157 -9.97 10.65 7.64
CA ALA A 157 -11.07 11.57 7.42
C ALA A 157 -12.34 10.82 6.96
N GLY A 158 -12.19 9.86 6.05
CA GLY A 158 -13.33 9.07 5.58
C GLY A 158 -13.06 8.30 4.29
N TYR A 159 -14.12 7.68 3.76
CA TYR A 159 -14.10 6.91 2.53
C TYR A 159 -15.34 7.15 1.66
N ALA A 160 -15.27 6.80 0.39
CA ALA A 160 -16.42 6.83 -0.53
C ALA A 160 -16.32 5.72 -1.59
N PHE A 161 -17.46 5.28 -2.12
CA PHE A 161 -17.55 4.33 -3.23
C PHE A 161 -18.14 5.03 -4.46
N PRO A 162 -17.29 5.64 -5.31
CA PRO A 162 -17.76 6.45 -6.45
C PRO A 162 -18.33 5.59 -7.60
N SER A 163 -18.00 4.29 -7.66
CA SER A 163 -18.45 3.42 -8.74
C SER A 163 -19.96 3.19 -8.68
N LYS A 164 -20.65 3.52 -9.77
CA LYS A 164 -22.07 3.21 -9.97
C LYS A 164 -22.29 1.81 -10.55
N ALA A 165 -21.23 1.18 -11.08
CA ALA A 165 -21.31 -0.11 -11.75
C ALA A 165 -21.24 -1.30 -10.79
N ILE A 166 -20.68 -1.10 -9.59
CA ILE A 166 -20.48 -2.15 -8.59
C ILE A 166 -21.13 -1.72 -7.28
N SER A 167 -21.96 -2.57 -6.69
CA SER A 167 -22.60 -2.26 -5.41
C SER A 167 -21.59 -2.19 -4.27
N LYS A 168 -21.85 -1.29 -3.31
CA LYS A 168 -21.05 -1.09 -2.10
C LYS A 168 -20.92 -2.38 -1.31
N GLU A 169 -22.02 -3.12 -1.14
CA GLU A 169 -22.07 -4.36 -0.35
C GLU A 169 -21.11 -5.40 -0.92
N ARG A 170 -21.02 -5.45 -2.25
CA ARG A 170 -20.15 -6.41 -2.94
C ARG A 170 -18.68 -6.05 -2.74
N LEU A 171 -18.32 -4.77 -2.88
CA LEU A 171 -16.95 -4.31 -2.63
C LEU A 171 -16.54 -4.56 -1.18
N VAL A 172 -17.39 -4.17 -0.21
CA VAL A 172 -17.12 -4.33 1.23
C VAL A 172 -16.95 -5.78 1.66
N SER A 173 -17.59 -6.73 0.97
CA SER A 173 -17.44 -8.15 1.28
C SER A 173 -16.14 -8.78 0.78
N ASP A 174 -15.42 -8.13 -0.13
CA ASP A 174 -14.20 -8.67 -0.73
C ASP A 174 -12.94 -8.03 -0.12
N PRO A 175 -12.13 -8.80 0.63
CA PRO A 175 -10.92 -8.29 1.23
C PRO A 175 -9.79 -8.04 0.21
N SER A 176 -9.92 -8.41 -1.06
CA SER A 176 -8.92 -8.06 -2.10
C SER A 176 -9.04 -6.61 -2.56
N VAL A 177 -10.15 -5.92 -2.26
CA VAL A 177 -10.33 -4.51 -2.60
C VAL A 177 -9.23 -3.66 -1.94
N PRO A 178 -8.55 -2.77 -2.70
CA PRO A 178 -7.52 -1.89 -2.16
C PRO A 178 -7.98 -1.17 -0.89
N GLY A 179 -7.21 -1.31 0.18
CA GLY A 179 -7.42 -0.63 1.47
C GLY A 179 -8.16 -1.43 2.54
N PHE A 180 -8.70 -2.63 2.23
CA PHE A 180 -9.39 -3.46 3.22
C PHE A 180 -8.50 -4.47 3.94
N GLN A 181 -7.30 -4.71 3.43
CA GLN A 181 -6.28 -5.50 4.09
C GLN A 181 -5.12 -4.61 4.54
N LYS A 182 -4.55 -4.93 5.70
CA LYS A 182 -3.31 -4.26 6.12
C LYS A 182 -2.23 -4.45 5.05
N LEU A 183 -1.51 -3.38 4.75
CA LEU A 183 -0.48 -3.29 3.71
C LEU A 183 -0.98 -3.52 2.29
N SER A 184 -2.28 -3.50 2.00
CA SER A 184 -2.73 -3.43 0.60
C SER A 184 -2.35 -2.10 -0.07
N LEU A 185 -2.06 -1.06 0.74
CA LEU A 185 -1.64 0.26 0.31
C LEU A 185 -0.45 0.69 1.17
N LEU A 186 0.77 0.75 0.62
CA LEU A 186 1.98 0.94 1.42
C LEU A 186 2.00 2.28 2.18
N PHE A 187 1.54 3.38 1.57
CA PHE A 187 1.59 4.70 2.20
C PHE A 187 0.45 4.96 3.20
N ILE A 188 -0.55 4.06 3.24
CA ILE A 188 -1.59 4.00 4.27
C ILE A 188 -1.83 2.55 4.70
N PRO A 189 -0.86 1.90 5.39
CA PRO A 189 -0.89 0.48 5.71
C PRO A 189 -2.14 -0.02 6.44
N ASP A 190 -2.82 0.84 7.18
CA ASP A 190 -4.06 0.54 7.90
C ASP A 190 -5.02 1.71 7.74
N VAL A 191 -5.78 1.70 6.64
CA VAL A 191 -6.51 2.85 6.10
C VAL A 191 -7.48 3.51 7.08
N GLY A 192 -8.07 2.76 8.02
CA GLY A 192 -9.01 3.30 9.01
C GLY A 192 -8.35 3.79 10.30
N ALA A 193 -7.03 3.71 10.42
CA ALA A 193 -6.30 4.04 11.63
C ALA A 193 -5.65 5.43 11.55
N ASN A 194 -5.48 6.06 12.70
CA ASN A 194 -4.67 7.27 12.83
C ASN A 194 -3.20 6.90 13.03
N ALA A 195 -2.29 7.70 12.48
CA ALA A 195 -0.86 7.47 12.55
C ALA A 195 -0.07 8.72 12.95
N ASN A 196 1.03 8.51 13.65
CA ASN A 196 2.06 9.52 13.85
C ASN A 196 3.34 8.94 13.25
N TYR A 197 3.98 9.71 12.38
CA TYR A 197 5.22 9.32 11.71
C TYR A 197 5.96 10.57 11.26
N ASP A 198 7.22 10.41 10.89
CA ASP A 198 8.01 11.48 10.30
C ASP A 198 8.01 11.40 8.77
N LEU A 199 7.99 12.55 8.11
CA LEU A 199 8.34 12.71 6.70
C LEU A 199 9.61 13.54 6.56
N ARG A 200 10.45 13.20 5.59
CA ARG A 200 11.70 13.88 5.32
C ARG A 200 11.80 14.23 3.84
N PHE A 201 12.15 15.48 3.60
CA PHE A 201 12.48 16.02 2.29
C PHE A 201 13.89 16.61 2.36
N THR A 202 14.75 16.21 1.44
CA THR A 202 16.18 16.57 1.45
C THR A 202 16.57 17.26 0.18
N ARG A 203 17.62 18.07 0.24
CA ARG A 203 18.24 18.62 -0.95
C ARG A 203 19.09 17.55 -1.64
N SER A 204 18.80 17.32 -2.90
CA SER A 204 19.63 16.49 -3.79
C SER A 204 20.95 17.20 -4.11
N ASP A 205 21.91 16.46 -4.66
CA ASP A 205 23.19 17.00 -5.14
C ASP A 205 23.01 18.15 -6.16
N ALA A 206 21.89 18.17 -6.89
CA ALA A 206 21.53 19.21 -7.84
C ALA A 206 20.84 20.43 -7.20
N GLY A 207 20.81 20.53 -5.86
CA GLY A 207 20.21 21.65 -5.13
C GLY A 207 18.68 21.64 -5.05
N LYS A 208 18.02 20.62 -5.61
CA LYS A 208 16.55 20.48 -5.64
C LYS A 208 16.04 19.70 -4.43
N VAL A 209 14.90 20.10 -3.85
CA VAL A 209 14.27 19.36 -2.75
C VAL A 209 13.54 18.14 -3.29
N VAL A 210 13.85 16.98 -2.74
CA VAL A 210 13.32 15.66 -3.13
C VAL A 210 12.87 14.90 -1.89
N GLU A 211 12.03 13.89 -2.10
CA GLU A 211 11.56 13.02 -1.03
C GLU A 211 12.66 12.04 -0.58
N ASP A 212 12.91 11.92 0.73
CA ASP A 212 13.64 10.76 1.26
C ASP A 212 12.70 9.57 1.40
N ARG A 213 12.43 8.92 0.27
CA ARG A 213 11.45 7.84 0.18
C ARG A 213 11.77 6.65 1.07
N ALA A 214 13.05 6.30 1.21
CA ALA A 214 13.47 5.17 2.05
C ALA A 214 13.19 5.43 3.53
N PHE A 215 13.48 6.64 4.01
CA PHE A 215 13.11 7.08 5.35
C PHE A 215 11.60 7.13 5.54
N ASN A 216 10.88 7.79 4.61
CA ASN A 216 9.44 8.01 4.71
C ASN A 216 8.67 6.70 4.75
N VAL A 217 8.97 5.75 3.87
CA VAL A 217 8.30 4.45 3.84
C VAL A 217 8.46 3.71 5.16
N ARG A 218 9.68 3.65 5.72
CA ARG A 218 9.92 3.01 7.01
C ARG A 218 9.12 3.70 8.12
N SER A 219 9.23 5.02 8.18
CA SER A 219 8.56 5.85 9.18
C SER A 219 7.03 5.71 9.15
N ILE A 220 6.42 5.76 7.95
CA ILE A 220 4.98 5.56 7.75
C ILE A 220 4.55 4.18 8.24
N VAL A 221 5.22 3.12 7.80
CA VAL A 221 4.83 1.75 8.15
C VAL A 221 4.94 1.51 9.65
N ASP A 222 6.05 1.91 10.27
CA ASP A 222 6.25 1.80 11.72
C ASP A 222 5.20 2.63 12.48
N GLY A 223 4.86 3.83 11.98
CA GLY A 223 3.85 4.73 12.54
C GLY A 223 2.42 4.18 12.50
N TYR A 224 2.06 3.42 11.48
CA TYR A 224 0.76 2.72 11.40
C TYR A 224 0.75 1.43 12.23
N TYR A 225 1.87 0.70 12.29
CA TYR A 225 2.00 -0.51 13.11
C TYR A 225 2.26 -0.23 14.59
N LYS A 226 2.53 1.03 14.96
CA LYS A 226 2.86 1.46 16.34
C LYS A 226 4.06 0.72 16.93
N THR A 227 4.93 0.24 16.06
CA THR A 227 6.05 -0.63 16.41
C THR A 227 7.20 -0.31 15.46
N PRO A 228 8.40 0.02 15.98
CA PRO A 228 9.55 0.27 15.12
C PRO A 228 10.08 -1.02 14.49
N GLY A 229 10.72 -0.90 13.33
CA GLY A 229 11.45 -2.01 12.70
C GLY A 229 10.57 -3.01 11.95
N VAL A 230 9.32 -2.65 11.64
CA VAL A 230 8.47 -3.45 10.75
C VAL A 230 9.08 -3.50 9.35
N VAL A 231 9.68 -2.40 8.90
CA VAL A 231 10.43 -2.33 7.64
C VAL A 231 11.91 -2.62 7.86
N GLN A 232 12.34 -3.81 7.43
CA GLN A 232 13.74 -4.23 7.49
C GLN A 232 14.60 -3.48 6.47
N ALA A 233 14.13 -3.31 5.24
CA ALA A 233 14.88 -2.64 4.19
C ALA A 233 13.96 -1.94 3.18
N VAL A 234 14.44 -0.81 2.66
CA VAL A 234 13.85 -0.12 1.50
C VAL A 234 14.96 0.08 0.47
N ALA A 235 14.79 -0.50 -0.71
CA ALA A 235 15.67 -0.30 -1.85
C ALA A 235 15.00 0.68 -2.82
N TYR A 236 15.55 1.88 -2.92
CA TYR A 236 15.07 2.94 -3.80
C TYR A 236 16.29 3.71 -4.33
N ASN A 237 16.39 3.86 -5.66
CA ASN A 237 17.45 4.64 -6.29
C ASN A 237 16.85 5.63 -7.31
N PRO A 238 16.68 6.91 -6.94
CA PRO A 238 16.05 7.89 -7.82
C PRO A 238 16.88 8.22 -9.08
N LYS A 239 18.19 7.94 -9.08
CA LYS A 239 19.08 8.23 -10.22
C LYS A 239 19.04 7.15 -11.29
N VAL A 240 18.79 5.90 -10.92
CA VAL A 240 18.81 4.74 -11.81
C VAL A 240 17.40 4.26 -12.15
N GLU A 241 16.53 4.15 -11.14
CA GLU A 241 15.18 3.59 -11.29
C GLU A 241 14.19 4.37 -10.41
N PRO A 242 13.89 5.64 -10.74
CA PRO A 242 13.05 6.53 -9.92
C PRO A 242 11.61 6.05 -9.76
N ASN A 243 11.19 5.11 -10.60
CA ASN A 243 9.85 4.56 -10.66
C ASN A 243 9.69 3.23 -9.92
N ARG A 244 10.74 2.69 -9.28
CA ARG A 244 10.65 1.43 -8.53
C ARG A 244 11.15 1.57 -7.11
N CYS A 245 10.41 1.03 -6.15
CA CYS A 245 10.81 0.93 -4.75
C CYS A 245 10.49 -0.46 -4.23
N SER A 246 11.49 -1.17 -3.69
CA SER A 246 11.31 -2.49 -3.09
C SER A 246 11.39 -2.38 -1.57
N VAL A 247 10.39 -2.90 -0.87
CA VAL A 247 10.30 -2.86 0.60
C VAL A 247 10.30 -4.28 1.12
N ARG A 248 11.20 -4.58 2.05
CA ARG A 248 11.25 -5.85 2.75
C ARG A 248 10.84 -5.64 4.20
N LEU A 249 9.89 -6.44 4.66
CA LEU A 249 9.43 -6.42 6.04
C LEU A 249 10.28 -7.35 6.90
N ALA A 250 10.29 -7.10 8.20
CA ALA A 250 10.86 -8.04 9.14
C ALA A 250 10.06 -9.36 9.11
N PRO A 251 10.72 -10.53 9.21
CA PRO A 251 10.03 -11.82 9.17
C PRO A 251 8.89 -11.89 10.21
N GLY A 252 7.70 -12.28 9.76
CA GLY A 252 6.54 -12.40 10.63
C GLY A 252 5.93 -11.07 11.11
N ALA A 253 6.42 -9.92 10.65
CA ALA A 253 5.87 -8.62 11.02
C ALA A 253 4.44 -8.41 10.47
N SER A 254 4.11 -9.08 9.35
CA SER A 254 2.76 -9.07 8.80
C SER A 254 2.38 -10.43 8.23
N PRO A 255 1.15 -10.93 8.47
CA PRO A 255 0.65 -12.13 7.79
C PRO A 255 0.31 -11.86 6.31
N ASN A 256 0.29 -10.59 5.89
CA ASN A 256 -0.15 -10.21 4.55
C ASN A 256 1.02 -9.97 3.58
N ALA A 257 2.23 -9.71 4.08
CA ALA A 257 3.34 -9.31 3.24
C ALA A 257 4.68 -9.66 3.91
N GLU A 258 5.64 -10.06 3.09
CA GLU A 258 7.06 -10.20 3.43
C GLU A 258 7.90 -9.23 2.58
N ARG A 259 7.48 -9.02 1.32
CA ARG A 259 8.09 -8.06 0.38
C ARG A 259 7.01 -7.32 -0.38
N ILE A 260 7.23 -6.04 -0.64
CA ILE A 260 6.35 -5.19 -1.44
C ILE A 260 7.20 -4.54 -2.54
N GLU A 261 6.78 -4.67 -3.79
CA GLU A 261 7.34 -3.94 -4.91
C GLU A 261 6.36 -2.85 -5.32
N LEU A 262 6.82 -1.59 -5.29
CA LEU A 262 6.08 -0.45 -5.80
C LEU A 262 6.62 -0.03 -7.16
N PHE A 263 5.70 0.20 -8.08
CA PHE A 263 5.95 0.73 -9.41
C PHE A 263 5.16 2.02 -9.60
N SER A 264 5.85 3.15 -9.68
CA SER A 264 5.28 4.44 -10.03
C SER A 264 5.05 4.48 -11.54
N ASN A 265 3.79 4.42 -11.95
CA ASN A 265 3.41 4.36 -13.36
C ASN A 265 3.33 5.76 -14.00
N ALA A 266 3.01 6.77 -13.18
CA ALA A 266 2.93 8.15 -13.59
C ALA A 266 3.03 9.05 -12.35
N ARG A 267 3.57 10.26 -12.55
CA ARG A 267 3.58 11.33 -11.55
C ARG A 267 3.19 12.64 -12.22
N GLU A 268 2.45 13.45 -11.48
CA GLU A 268 2.09 14.80 -11.87
C GLU A 268 2.13 15.66 -10.62
N SER A 269 2.57 16.90 -10.75
CA SER A 269 2.57 17.84 -9.63
C SER A 269 2.17 19.21 -10.12
N GLU A 270 1.49 19.98 -9.30
CA GLU A 270 1.18 21.38 -9.58
C GLU A 270 1.22 22.19 -8.29
N THR A 271 1.45 23.49 -8.42
CA THR A 271 1.31 24.43 -7.30
C THR A 271 0.19 25.40 -7.63
N ARG A 272 -0.83 25.44 -6.78
CA ARG A 272 -1.95 26.36 -6.92
C ARG A 272 -1.49 27.77 -6.54
N ALA A 273 -1.66 28.73 -7.45
CA ALA A 273 -1.18 30.09 -7.26
C ALA A 273 -1.89 30.85 -6.12
N SER A 274 -3.14 30.51 -5.81
CA SER A 274 -3.97 31.26 -4.85
C SER A 274 -3.54 31.13 -3.40
N ASP A 275 -3.04 29.95 -3.00
CA ASP A 275 -2.72 29.62 -1.60
C ASP A 275 -1.34 28.94 -1.46
N GLY A 276 -0.61 28.76 -2.57
CA GLY A 276 0.69 28.09 -2.57
C GLY A 276 0.61 26.58 -2.32
N THR A 277 -0.57 25.97 -2.33
CA THR A 277 -0.74 24.54 -2.10
C THR A 277 -0.04 23.76 -3.21
N PHE A 278 0.87 22.88 -2.80
CA PHE A 278 1.52 21.92 -3.68
C PHE A 278 0.72 20.62 -3.73
N PHE A 279 0.40 20.17 -4.93
CA PHE A 279 -0.29 18.92 -5.20
C PHE A 279 0.69 17.97 -5.86
N LEU A 280 0.70 16.72 -5.40
CA LEU A 280 1.45 15.62 -6.01
C LEU A 280 0.51 14.45 -6.21
N ALA A 281 0.32 14.03 -7.46
CA ALA A 281 -0.31 12.78 -7.82
C ALA A 281 0.73 11.73 -8.19
N GLU A 282 0.61 10.53 -7.64
CA GLU A 282 1.40 9.37 -8.03
C GLU A 282 0.47 8.17 -8.26
N SER A 283 0.48 7.64 -9.47
CA SER A 283 -0.16 6.36 -9.79
C SER A 283 0.80 5.23 -9.53
N LEU A 284 0.35 4.28 -8.74
CA LEU A 284 1.14 3.21 -8.17
C LEU A 284 0.51 1.88 -8.52
N ARG A 285 1.36 0.97 -8.99
CA ARG A 285 1.11 -0.46 -8.89
C ARG A 285 1.92 -1.01 -7.73
N GLN A 286 1.25 -1.68 -6.82
CA GLN A 286 1.87 -2.42 -5.74
C GLN A 286 1.75 -3.91 -6.00
N VAL A 287 2.86 -4.63 -5.92
CA VAL A 287 2.90 -6.08 -5.91
C VAL A 287 3.34 -6.53 -4.53
N THR A 288 2.40 -7.11 -3.79
CA THR A 288 2.62 -7.61 -2.44
C THR A 288 2.91 -9.09 -2.50
N LEU A 289 4.08 -9.47 -1.99
CA LEU A 289 4.58 -10.84 -2.00
C LEU A 289 4.67 -11.36 -0.56
N GLY A 290 4.23 -12.59 -0.37
CA GLY A 290 4.33 -13.30 0.90
C GLY A 290 4.25 -14.81 0.69
N PHE A 291 4.21 -15.55 1.79
CA PHE A 291 3.89 -16.97 1.76
C PHE A 291 2.42 -17.15 2.09
N THR A 292 1.74 -18.05 1.39
CA THR A 292 0.44 -18.50 1.86
C THR A 292 0.62 -19.37 3.11
N ARG A 293 -0.50 -19.75 3.75
CA ARG A 293 -0.48 -20.74 4.83
C ARG A 293 -0.14 -22.15 4.33
N GLU A 294 -0.18 -22.37 3.02
CA GLU A 294 0.24 -23.61 2.39
C GLU A 294 1.74 -23.56 2.12
N TYR A 295 2.45 -24.56 2.65
CA TYR A 295 3.90 -24.64 2.50
C TYR A 295 4.29 -24.67 1.02
N GLY A 296 5.21 -23.78 0.62
CA GLY A 296 5.73 -23.72 -0.75
C GLY A 296 4.87 -22.93 -1.75
N VAL A 297 3.70 -22.41 -1.36
CA VAL A 297 2.87 -21.59 -2.26
C VAL A 297 3.07 -20.10 -1.96
N ALA A 298 3.69 -19.40 -2.91
CA ALA A 298 3.85 -17.95 -2.85
C ALA A 298 2.49 -17.26 -3.02
N ARG A 299 2.24 -16.25 -2.17
CA ARG A 299 1.12 -15.33 -2.31
C ARG A 299 1.61 -14.10 -3.07
N GLU A 300 0.89 -13.75 -4.12
CA GLU A 300 1.05 -12.49 -4.84
C GLU A 300 -0.30 -11.76 -4.86
N VAL A 301 -0.30 -10.48 -4.50
CA VAL A 301 -1.46 -9.60 -4.63
C VAL A 301 -1.03 -8.33 -5.33
N VAL A 302 -1.70 -8.02 -6.44
CA VAL A 302 -1.46 -6.82 -7.23
C VAL A 302 -2.56 -5.81 -6.94
N THR A 303 -2.18 -4.59 -6.58
CA THR A 303 -3.09 -3.51 -6.24
C THR A 303 -2.69 -2.28 -7.03
N ASP A 304 -3.65 -1.67 -7.75
CA ASP A 304 -3.42 -0.41 -8.43
C ASP A 304 -4.18 0.70 -7.69
N TYR A 305 -3.50 1.81 -7.44
CA TYR A 305 -4.08 2.96 -6.78
C TYR A 305 -3.37 4.25 -7.18
N GLN A 306 -4.03 5.38 -6.96
CA GLN A 306 -3.44 6.70 -7.14
C GLN A 306 -3.51 7.45 -5.81
N HIS A 307 -2.37 7.96 -5.38
CA HIS A 307 -2.30 8.90 -4.27
C HIS A 307 -2.25 10.32 -4.80
N VAL A 308 -2.96 11.21 -4.11
CA VAL A 308 -2.85 12.64 -4.28
C VAL A 308 -2.53 13.24 -2.92
N TRP A 309 -1.30 13.69 -2.74
CA TRP A 309 -0.88 14.48 -1.58
C TRP A 309 -1.10 15.95 -1.85
N THR A 310 -1.57 16.66 -0.83
CA THR A 310 -1.58 18.11 -0.81
C THR A 310 -0.72 18.60 0.34
N PHE A 311 -0.03 19.71 0.13
CA PHE A 311 0.76 20.40 1.14
C PHE A 311 0.47 21.90 1.01
N THR A 312 -0.22 22.45 1.99
CA THR A 312 -0.53 23.88 2.11
C THR A 312 0.34 24.46 3.22
N PRO A 313 1.23 25.42 2.93
CA PRO A 313 1.96 26.12 3.96
C PRO A 313 0.98 26.91 4.83
N GLU A 314 1.14 26.84 6.15
CA GLU A 314 0.37 27.63 7.12
C GLU A 314 1.29 28.64 7.81
N GLU A 315 0.68 29.52 8.60
CA GLU A 315 1.41 30.39 9.53
C GLU A 315 2.19 29.55 10.56
N ASP A 316 3.18 30.15 11.22
CA ASP A 316 4.10 29.49 12.16
C ASP A 316 5.01 28.40 11.57
N GLY A 317 5.14 28.33 10.24
CA GLY A 317 6.00 27.33 9.60
C GLY A 317 5.45 25.89 9.69
N LYS A 318 4.14 25.75 9.93
CA LYS A 318 3.42 24.49 9.86
C LYS A 318 3.00 24.19 8.42
N VAL A 319 2.73 22.92 8.15
CA VAL A 319 2.14 22.50 6.87
C VAL A 319 0.90 21.67 7.16
N ARG A 320 -0.22 22.07 6.57
CA ARG A 320 -1.41 21.24 6.52
C ARG A 320 -1.41 20.47 5.22
N GLY A 321 -1.74 19.19 5.27
CA GLY A 321 -1.85 18.38 4.08
C GLY A 321 -3.06 17.48 4.10
N THR A 322 -3.29 16.85 2.97
CA THR A 322 -4.22 15.73 2.83
C THR A 322 -3.58 14.64 2.01
N LEU A 323 -3.93 13.39 2.29
CA LEU A 323 -3.62 12.24 1.44
C LEU A 323 -4.93 11.62 0.98
N SER A 324 -5.28 11.86 -0.28
CA SER A 324 -6.41 11.23 -0.94
C SER A 324 -5.94 10.04 -1.75
N THR A 325 -6.65 8.91 -1.65
CA THR A 325 -6.29 7.67 -2.33
C THR A 325 -7.46 7.15 -3.14
N ALA A 326 -7.25 6.95 -4.43
CA ALA A 326 -8.14 6.27 -5.35
C ALA A 326 -7.70 4.82 -5.50
N GLY A 327 -8.54 3.84 -5.16
CA GLY A 327 -8.30 2.42 -5.40
C GLY A 327 -8.99 1.95 -6.67
N TYR A 328 -8.29 1.17 -7.50
CA TYR A 328 -8.80 0.59 -8.74
C TYR A 328 -8.87 -0.93 -8.65
N LEU A 329 -9.81 -1.54 -9.35
CA LEU A 329 -9.81 -2.99 -9.55
C LEU A 329 -8.90 -3.35 -10.72
N GLN A 330 -8.31 -4.54 -10.65
CA GLN A 330 -7.68 -5.12 -11.84
C GLN A 330 -8.76 -5.48 -12.89
N PRO A 331 -8.43 -5.48 -14.19
CA PRO A 331 -9.41 -5.83 -15.23
C PRO A 331 -10.10 -7.20 -15.03
N ASN A 332 -9.35 -8.19 -14.54
CA ASN A 332 -9.87 -9.51 -14.21
C ASN A 332 -10.77 -9.52 -12.97
N GLU A 333 -10.50 -8.67 -11.98
CA GLU A 333 -11.37 -8.49 -10.81
C GLU A 333 -12.67 -7.83 -11.24
N PHE A 334 -12.61 -6.74 -12.03
CA PHE A 334 -13.78 -6.04 -12.54
C PHE A 334 -14.76 -6.97 -13.27
N LEU A 335 -14.25 -7.92 -14.07
CA LEU A 335 -15.05 -8.97 -14.70
C LEU A 335 -15.83 -9.80 -13.68
N ARG A 336 -15.21 -10.19 -12.56
CA ARG A 336 -15.90 -10.93 -11.50
C ARG A 336 -17.06 -10.12 -10.93
N TYR A 337 -16.90 -8.81 -10.77
CA TYR A 337 -17.93 -7.92 -10.22
C TYR A 337 -19.09 -7.63 -11.18
N THR A 338 -18.89 -7.80 -12.49
CA THR A 338 -19.86 -7.42 -13.53
C THR A 338 -20.47 -8.60 -14.28
N SER A 339 -19.95 -9.82 -14.11
CA SER A 339 -20.39 -11.05 -14.79
C SER A 339 -21.79 -11.54 -14.42
N THR A 340 -22.51 -10.87 -13.53
CA THR A 340 -23.91 -11.18 -13.18
C THR A 340 -24.92 -10.51 -14.12
N SER A 341 -24.47 -9.60 -14.99
CA SER A 341 -25.27 -8.96 -16.04
C SER A 341 -24.81 -9.45 -17.41
N SER A 342 -25.76 -9.74 -18.29
CA SER A 342 -25.59 -10.21 -19.68
C SER A 342 -24.38 -9.58 -20.39
N VAL A 343 -23.55 -10.44 -21.01
CA VAL A 343 -22.39 -10.19 -21.89
C VAL A 343 -21.79 -8.77 -21.82
N PRO A 344 -20.57 -8.59 -21.29
CA PRO A 344 -19.93 -7.28 -21.23
C PRO A 344 -19.78 -6.67 -22.62
N VAL A 345 -20.32 -5.46 -22.82
CA VAL A 345 -20.00 -4.64 -23.99
C VAL A 345 -18.57 -4.14 -23.79
N ALA A 346 -17.62 -4.65 -24.59
CA ALA A 346 -16.18 -4.43 -24.44
C ALA A 346 -15.76 -2.95 -24.32
N GLY A 347 -16.52 -2.02 -24.91
CA GLY A 347 -16.26 -0.58 -24.80
C GLY A 347 -16.42 -0.01 -23.37
N ASN A 348 -17.44 -0.46 -22.62
CA ASN A 348 -17.71 0.03 -21.27
C ASN A 348 -16.73 -0.55 -20.22
N MET A 349 -15.99 -1.59 -20.57
CA MET A 349 -15.10 -2.30 -19.65
C MET A 349 -13.79 -1.57 -19.40
N MET A 350 -13.21 -0.97 -20.44
CA MET A 350 -11.98 -0.18 -20.31
C MET A 350 -12.23 1.09 -19.48
N ASP A 351 -13.36 1.76 -19.72
CA ASP A 351 -13.74 2.94 -18.95
C ASP A 351 -13.98 2.57 -17.48
N ALA A 352 -14.75 1.51 -17.21
CA ALA A 352 -15.06 1.15 -15.83
C ALA A 352 -13.87 0.59 -15.03
N ALA A 353 -12.87 -0.02 -15.68
CA ALA A 353 -11.64 -0.49 -15.04
C ALA A 353 -10.62 0.64 -14.78
N THR A 354 -10.81 1.81 -15.40
CA THR A 354 -9.97 3.00 -15.16
C THR A 354 -10.59 3.95 -14.13
N GLN A 355 -11.86 3.75 -13.77
CA GLN A 355 -12.52 4.51 -12.73
C GLN A 355 -12.21 3.97 -11.33
N PRO A 356 -12.07 4.84 -10.33
CA PRO A 356 -11.89 4.41 -8.95
C PRO A 356 -13.13 3.63 -8.46
N VAL A 357 -12.90 2.57 -7.69
CA VAL A 357 -13.98 1.85 -6.99
C VAL A 357 -14.11 2.27 -5.54
N ILE A 358 -13.05 2.83 -4.98
CA ILE A 358 -13.00 3.31 -3.60
C ILE A 358 -12.11 4.53 -3.48
N PHE A 359 -12.51 5.45 -2.60
CA PHE A 359 -11.73 6.60 -2.19
C PHE A 359 -11.48 6.55 -0.70
N PHE A 360 -10.29 6.93 -0.29
CA PHE A 360 -9.92 7.18 1.11
C PHE A 360 -9.32 8.58 1.24
N SER A 361 -9.51 9.20 2.39
CA SER A 361 -8.93 10.50 2.70
C SER A 361 -8.35 10.51 4.12
N HIS A 362 -7.15 11.07 4.25
CA HIS A 362 -6.52 11.40 5.51
C HIS A 362 -6.20 12.89 5.55
N VAL A 363 -6.37 13.51 6.72
CA VAL A 363 -5.86 14.85 7.03
C VAL A 363 -4.48 14.69 7.66
N LEU A 364 -3.53 15.51 7.21
CA LEU A 364 -2.16 15.53 7.70
C LEU A 364 -1.90 16.88 8.38
N THR A 365 -1.40 16.84 9.61
CA THR A 365 -0.84 18.02 10.29
C THR A 365 0.64 17.80 10.44
N MET A 366 1.45 18.70 9.90
CA MET A 366 2.90 18.57 9.86
C MET A 366 3.57 19.71 10.62
N ASN A 367 4.38 19.35 11.62
CA ASN A 367 5.20 20.28 12.38
C ASN A 367 6.68 19.99 12.09
N ARG A 368 7.47 21.04 11.86
CA ARG A 368 8.91 20.87 11.62
C ARG A 368 9.60 20.42 12.90
N LYS A 369 10.51 19.44 12.79
CA LYS A 369 11.36 18.97 13.89
C LYS A 369 12.59 19.82 14.11
#